data_AF-A0A8E2JEQ3-F1
#
_entry.id   AF-A0A8E2JEQ3-F1
#
_cell.length_a   1.000
_cell.length_b   1.000
_cell.length_c   1.000
_cell.angle_alpha   90.00
_cell.angle_beta   90.00
_cell.angle_gamma   90.00
#
_symmetry.space_group_name_H-M   'P 1'
#
loop_
_entity.id
_entity.type
_entity.pdbx_description
1 polymer ?
#
loop_
_entity_poly.entity_id
_entity_poly.type
_entity_poly.pdbx_seq_one_letter_code
_entity_poly.pdbx_strand_id
1 'polypeptide(L)'
;MRTILLLTTLALSLVVSAVPRPQHPGRSPALAIPPRATNIGTGRKNTAPYCGLANVTQPANTLPTPSAGLNLVLIAQGTGTQNYTCANNSATALPVAIGAVATLVNASCAVATGNLGSINEDSQAVGMHFFVDSTTPDFNIIGLGNTELKKLAAVAAPAEADGSVDVPWLKLVAQAAGTTSLVKEVYRLVTKGGTAPVSCAGQAAVVQVKYQAEYWFYASPS
;
A
#
# COMPACT_ATOMS: atom_id res chain seq x y z
N MET A 1 -54.16 26.48 36.74
CA MET A 1 -54.64 25.38 35.87
C MET A 1 -53.42 24.55 35.48
N ARG A 2 -53.09 23.51 36.26
CA ARG A 2 -53.30 22.07 35.97
C ARG A 2 -52.64 21.61 34.65
N THR A 3 -51.41 21.09 34.73
CA THR A 3 -51.01 19.65 34.52
C THR A 3 -51.15 19.20 33.06
N ILE A 4 -50.14 18.62 32.40
CA ILE A 4 -49.85 17.16 32.41
C ILE A 4 -48.44 16.91 31.84
N LEU A 5 -47.65 16.14 32.59
CA LEU A 5 -46.36 15.57 32.22
C LEU A 5 -46.61 14.19 31.58
N LEU A 6 -46.27 14.00 30.31
CA LEU A 6 -46.39 12.70 29.63
C LEU A 6 -45.08 11.91 29.78
N LEU A 7 -45.08 10.92 30.69
CA LEU A 7 -44.07 9.85 30.72
C LEU A 7 -44.40 8.85 29.61
N THR A 8 -43.48 8.67 28.66
CA THR A 8 -43.53 7.58 27.68
C THR A 8 -42.71 6.41 28.18
N THR A 9 -43.38 5.28 28.44
CA THR A 9 -42.76 4.01 28.81
C THR A 9 -42.34 3.26 27.54
N LEU A 10 -41.03 3.06 27.37
CA LEU A 10 -40.48 2.25 26.28
C LEU A 10 -40.44 0.78 26.74
N ALA A 11 -41.38 -0.03 26.27
CA ALA A 11 -41.39 -1.47 26.53
C ALA A 11 -40.34 -2.17 25.66
N LEU A 12 -39.39 -2.86 26.30
CA LEU A 12 -38.35 -3.63 25.63
C LEU A 12 -38.88 -5.05 25.32
N SER A 13 -39.23 -5.31 24.06
CA SER A 13 -39.66 -6.62 23.59
C SER A 13 -38.44 -7.50 23.27
N LEU A 14 -38.22 -8.56 24.05
CA LEU A 14 -37.26 -9.61 23.74
C LEU A 14 -37.82 -10.52 22.63
N VAL A 15 -37.26 -10.41 21.43
CA VAL A 15 -37.48 -11.36 20.33
C VAL A 15 -36.43 -12.46 20.40
N VAL A 16 -36.82 -13.66 20.83
CA VAL A 16 -36.02 -14.89 20.69
C VAL A 16 -36.11 -15.32 19.22
N SER A 17 -35.03 -15.15 18.47
CA SER A 17 -34.88 -15.68 17.12
C SER A 17 -34.24 -17.06 17.17
N ALA A 18 -34.96 -18.10 16.77
CA ALA A 18 -34.42 -19.45 16.60
C ALA A 18 -33.53 -19.49 15.35
N VAL A 19 -32.25 -19.81 15.51
CA VAL A 19 -31.30 -20.01 14.40
C VAL A 19 -31.52 -21.40 13.78
N PRO A 20 -31.75 -21.52 12.46
CA PRO A 20 -31.80 -22.82 11.80
C PRO A 20 -30.43 -23.49 11.81
N ARG A 21 -30.37 -24.78 12.17
CA ARG A 21 -29.15 -25.60 12.00
C ARG A 21 -28.81 -25.74 10.52
N PRO A 22 -27.54 -25.62 10.11
CA PRO A 22 -27.11 -25.97 8.77
C PRO A 22 -27.26 -27.48 8.55
N GLN A 23 -28.05 -27.86 7.54
CA GLN A 23 -28.11 -29.22 7.04
C GLN A 23 -26.87 -29.47 6.15
N HIS A 24 -26.05 -30.43 6.54
CA HIS A 24 -24.92 -30.90 5.73
C HIS A 24 -25.45 -31.61 4.46
N PRO A 25 -25.05 -31.18 3.25
CA PRO A 25 -25.35 -31.96 2.06
C PRO A 25 -24.54 -33.27 2.05
N GLY A 26 -25.25 -34.36 1.74
CA GLY A 26 -24.77 -35.72 1.78
C GLY A 26 -23.54 -35.99 0.93
N ARG A 27 -22.69 -36.88 1.47
CA ARG A 27 -21.48 -37.43 0.87
C ARG A 27 -21.84 -38.26 -0.36
N SER A 28 -21.49 -37.77 -1.54
CA SER A 28 -21.51 -38.56 -2.79
C SER A 28 -20.38 -39.61 -2.78
N PRO A 29 -20.56 -40.77 -3.45
CA PRO A 29 -19.53 -41.80 -3.51
C PRO A 29 -18.35 -41.32 -4.38
N ALA A 30 -17.14 -41.54 -3.88
CA ALA A 30 -15.89 -41.16 -4.55
C ALA A 30 -15.65 -42.05 -5.78
N LEU A 31 -15.56 -41.43 -6.95
CA LEU A 31 -15.03 -42.05 -8.16
C LEU A 31 -13.51 -42.17 -8.01
N ALA A 32 -12.97 -43.38 -8.10
CA ALA A 32 -11.53 -43.63 -7.98
C ALA A 32 -10.76 -43.02 -9.17
N ILE A 33 -9.92 -42.03 -8.90
CA ILE A 33 -8.99 -41.44 -9.86
C ILE A 33 -7.70 -42.29 -9.82
N PRO A 34 -7.18 -42.78 -10.97
CA PRO A 34 -5.93 -43.55 -10.99
C PRO A 34 -4.75 -42.69 -10.54
N PRO A 35 -3.72 -43.27 -9.89
CA PRO A 35 -2.55 -42.50 -9.45
C PRO A 35 -1.84 -41.93 -10.68
N ARG A 36 -1.90 -40.59 -10.81
CA ARG A 36 -1.10 -39.87 -11.79
C ARG A 36 0.37 -40.05 -11.39
N ALA A 37 1.11 -40.79 -12.22
CA ALA A 37 2.54 -40.98 -12.08
C ALA A 37 3.22 -39.61 -11.93
N THR A 38 3.78 -39.33 -10.75
CA THR A 38 4.75 -38.26 -10.57
C THR A 38 6.02 -38.72 -11.24
N ASN A 39 6.20 -38.28 -12.49
CA ASN A 39 7.48 -38.40 -13.15
C ASN A 39 8.48 -37.55 -12.33
N ILE A 40 9.34 -38.24 -11.59
CA ILE A 40 10.49 -37.66 -10.88
C ILE A 40 11.44 -37.17 -11.98
N GLY A 41 11.19 -35.95 -12.44
CA GLY A 41 12.14 -35.17 -13.22
C GLY A 41 13.14 -34.54 -12.26
N THR A 42 14.20 -35.29 -11.97
CA THR A 42 15.48 -34.76 -11.48
C THR A 42 16.01 -33.74 -12.49
N GLY A 43 15.68 -32.45 -12.32
CA GLY A 43 16.17 -31.44 -13.26
C GLY A 43 15.64 -30.01 -13.20
N ARG A 44 14.71 -29.66 -12.29
CA ARG A 44 14.42 -28.25 -12.00
C ARG A 44 14.89 -27.90 -10.59
N LYS A 45 16.09 -27.33 -10.48
CA LYS A 45 16.35 -26.35 -9.41
C LYS A 45 15.57 -25.08 -9.73
N ASN A 46 14.24 -25.12 -9.67
CA ASN A 46 13.44 -23.90 -9.55
C ASN A 46 13.36 -23.56 -8.05
N THR A 47 14.48 -23.10 -7.50
CA THR A 47 14.48 -22.23 -6.33
C THR A 47 14.37 -20.80 -6.84
N ALA A 48 13.16 -20.28 -6.97
CA ALA A 48 12.98 -18.83 -7.00
C ALA A 48 12.02 -18.47 -5.87
N PRO A 49 12.53 -17.90 -4.75
CA PRO A 49 11.68 -16.99 -4.00
C PRO A 49 12.36 -15.69 -3.54
N TYR A 50 13.64 -15.47 -3.85
CA TYR A 50 14.31 -14.19 -3.58
C TYR A 50 15.20 -13.83 -4.76
N CYS A 51 14.66 -13.04 -5.68
CA CYS A 51 15.49 -12.21 -6.55
C CYS A 51 16.52 -11.46 -5.67
N GLY A 52 17.81 -11.64 -5.97
CA GLY A 52 18.87 -11.03 -5.18
C GLY A 52 18.81 -9.51 -5.28
N LEU A 53 18.42 -8.84 -4.18
CA LEU A 53 18.32 -7.38 -4.11
C LEU A 53 19.66 -6.68 -3.86
N ALA A 54 20.72 -7.44 -3.53
CA ALA A 54 22.01 -6.89 -3.12
C ALA A 54 22.68 -5.99 -4.17
N ASN A 55 22.46 -6.25 -5.45
CA ASN A 55 23.04 -5.50 -6.56
C ASN A 55 22.03 -4.57 -7.26
N VAL A 56 20.80 -4.50 -6.76
CA VAL A 56 19.75 -3.68 -7.36
C VAL A 56 19.95 -2.24 -6.88
N THR A 57 20.08 -1.33 -7.83
CA THR A 57 20.29 0.09 -7.56
C THR A 57 19.03 0.88 -7.86
N GLN A 58 18.80 1.95 -7.09
CA GLN A 58 17.69 2.86 -7.35
C GLN A 58 17.86 3.52 -8.72
N PRO A 59 16.76 3.87 -9.40
CA PRO A 59 16.80 4.80 -10.53
C PRO A 59 17.57 6.07 -10.19
N ALA A 60 18.34 6.60 -11.14
CA ALA A 60 19.17 7.79 -10.94
C ALA A 60 18.34 8.97 -10.41
N ASN A 61 18.78 9.57 -9.30
CA ASN A 61 18.11 10.69 -8.66
C ASN A 61 19.06 11.48 -7.74
N THR A 62 18.57 12.58 -7.18
CA THR A 62 19.34 13.48 -6.30
C THR A 62 18.91 13.41 -4.82
N LEU A 63 18.11 12.41 -4.43
CA LEU A 63 17.83 12.17 -3.02
C LEU A 63 19.12 11.72 -2.30
N PRO A 64 19.23 11.97 -0.98
CA PRO A 64 20.31 11.40 -0.19
C PRO A 64 20.32 9.87 -0.34
N THR A 65 21.51 9.29 -0.52
CA THR A 65 21.65 7.83 -0.68
C THR A 65 21.16 7.07 0.56
N PRO A 66 20.86 5.77 0.43
CA PRO A 66 20.61 4.91 1.58
C PRO A 66 21.70 5.04 2.65
N SER A 67 21.28 5.13 3.91
CA SER A 67 22.24 5.19 5.02
C SER A 67 23.13 3.94 5.04
N ALA A 68 24.39 4.12 5.42
CA ALA A 68 25.37 3.04 5.47
C ALA A 68 24.90 1.90 6.38
N GLY A 69 25.18 0.66 5.97
CA GLY A 69 24.83 -0.54 6.73
C GLY A 69 23.38 -1.01 6.61
N LEU A 70 22.55 -0.35 5.79
CA LEU A 70 21.20 -0.83 5.48
C LEU A 70 21.19 -1.74 4.25
N ASN A 71 20.30 -2.73 4.25
CA ASN A 71 20.09 -3.65 3.14
C ASN A 71 18.74 -3.37 2.46
N LEU A 72 18.70 -3.42 1.13
CA LEU A 72 17.45 -3.41 0.38
C LEU A 72 16.74 -4.77 0.59
N VAL A 73 15.57 -4.75 1.22
CA VAL A 73 14.84 -5.97 1.62
C VAL A 73 13.55 -6.20 0.85
N LEU A 74 12.99 -5.15 0.23
CA LEU A 74 11.77 -5.23 -0.58
C LEU A 74 11.73 -4.06 -1.56
N ILE A 75 11.26 -4.34 -2.77
CA ILE A 75 10.71 -3.34 -3.68
C ILE A 75 9.25 -3.69 -3.90
N ALA A 76 8.34 -2.76 -3.60
CA ALA A 76 6.90 -2.96 -3.76
C ALA A 76 6.32 -1.97 -4.76
N GLN A 77 5.44 -2.45 -5.64
CA GLN A 77 4.61 -1.59 -6.48
C GLN A 77 3.36 -1.21 -5.69
N GLY A 78 3.18 0.09 -5.45
CA GLY A 78 1.98 0.63 -4.84
C GLY A 78 0.99 1.15 -5.87
N THR A 79 -0.28 0.83 -5.70
CA THR A 79 -1.39 1.39 -6.47
C THR A 79 -2.46 1.93 -5.54
N GLY A 80 -2.88 3.18 -5.74
CA GLY A 80 -3.88 3.79 -4.88
C GLY A 80 -4.15 5.25 -5.20
N THR A 81 -4.36 6.08 -4.17
CA THR A 81 -4.67 7.50 -4.31
C THR A 81 -3.80 8.38 -3.42
N GLN A 82 -3.47 9.55 -3.95
CA GLN A 82 -3.04 10.71 -3.18
C GLN A 82 -4.28 11.50 -2.78
N ASN A 83 -4.34 11.88 -1.51
CA ASN A 83 -5.53 12.49 -0.92
C ASN A 83 -5.23 13.94 -0.53
N TYR A 84 -6.12 14.83 -0.93
CA TYR A 84 -6.04 16.27 -0.69
C TYR A 84 -7.35 16.80 -0.12
N THR A 85 -7.28 17.93 0.57
CA THR A 85 -8.46 18.70 1.00
C THR A 85 -8.49 20.08 0.38
N CYS A 86 -9.71 20.55 0.16
CA CYS A 86 -9.99 21.90 -0.30
C CYS A 86 -10.78 22.64 0.77
N ALA A 87 -10.24 23.76 1.25
CA ALA A 87 -10.90 24.57 2.27
C ALA A 87 -12.19 25.23 1.75
N ASN A 88 -12.21 25.60 0.48
CA ASN A 88 -13.37 26.14 -0.23
C ASN A 88 -13.24 25.89 -1.74
N ASN A 89 -14.36 26.01 -2.45
CA ASN A 89 -14.41 25.88 -3.90
C ASN A 89 -14.02 27.22 -4.56
N SER A 90 -12.71 27.49 -4.64
CA SER A 90 -12.14 28.73 -5.20
C SER A 90 -10.97 28.45 -6.14
N ALA A 91 -10.87 29.26 -7.20
CA ALA A 91 -9.75 29.22 -8.15
C ALA A 91 -8.41 29.66 -7.54
N THR A 92 -8.42 30.37 -6.41
CA THR A 92 -7.22 30.82 -5.70
C THR A 92 -6.84 29.94 -4.51
N ALA A 93 -7.73 29.03 -4.10
CA ALA A 93 -7.44 28.09 -3.03
C ALA A 93 -6.67 26.89 -3.60
N LEU A 94 -5.57 26.52 -2.94
CA LEU A 94 -4.75 25.37 -3.30
C LEU A 94 -5.15 24.14 -2.48
N PRO A 95 -5.23 22.94 -3.09
CA PRO A 95 -5.43 21.72 -2.33
C PRO A 95 -4.28 21.45 -1.36
N VAL A 96 -4.61 21.00 -0.15
CA VAL A 96 -3.64 20.64 0.89
C VAL A 96 -3.53 19.12 0.97
N ALA A 97 -2.31 18.58 0.93
CA ALA A 97 -2.10 17.14 1.05
C ALA A 97 -2.50 16.66 2.46
N ILE A 98 -3.28 15.58 2.51
CA ILE A 98 -3.71 14.94 3.78
C ILE A 98 -3.29 13.47 3.88
N GLY A 99 -2.53 12.98 2.90
CA GLY A 99 -1.94 11.64 2.92
C GLY A 99 -2.16 10.88 1.62
N ALA A 100 -2.00 9.57 1.70
CA ALA A 100 -2.19 8.63 0.60
C ALA A 100 -2.70 7.30 1.16
N VAL A 101 -3.30 6.50 0.28
CA VAL A 101 -3.61 5.10 0.56
C VAL A 101 -3.23 4.29 -0.67
N ALA A 102 -2.52 3.17 -0.49
CA ALA A 102 -2.19 2.26 -1.57
C ALA A 102 -2.11 0.80 -1.10
N THR A 103 -2.51 -0.09 -1.99
CA THR A 103 -2.20 -1.53 -1.89
C THR A 103 -0.84 -1.78 -2.50
N LEU A 104 -0.04 -2.62 -1.84
CA LEU A 104 1.34 -2.91 -2.23
C LEU A 104 1.45 -4.35 -2.70
N VAL A 105 2.03 -4.57 -3.88
CA VAL A 105 2.39 -5.89 -4.40
C VAL A 105 3.91 -6.01 -4.50
N ASN A 106 4.46 -7.22 -4.37
CA ASN A 106 5.91 -7.40 -4.45
C ASN A 106 6.40 -7.22 -5.89
N ALA A 107 7.28 -6.25 -6.12
CA ALA A 107 7.89 -5.98 -7.41
C ALA A 107 9.38 -6.31 -7.46
N SER A 108 9.95 -6.84 -6.37
CA SER A 108 11.38 -7.08 -6.21
C SER A 108 11.98 -7.84 -7.39
N CYS A 109 11.28 -8.87 -7.88
CA CYS A 109 11.84 -9.73 -8.92
C CYS A 109 11.67 -9.15 -10.31
N ALA A 110 10.54 -8.49 -10.57
CA ALA A 110 10.33 -7.74 -11.79
C ALA A 110 11.41 -6.65 -11.95
N VAL A 111 11.69 -5.90 -10.89
CA VAL A 111 12.72 -4.86 -10.89
C VAL A 111 14.13 -5.45 -11.01
N ALA A 112 14.46 -6.47 -10.21
CA ALA A 112 15.80 -7.08 -10.23
C ALA A 112 16.16 -7.74 -11.57
N THR A 113 15.17 -8.24 -12.31
CA THR A 113 15.38 -8.90 -13.61
C THR A 113 15.16 -7.97 -14.80
N GLY A 114 14.80 -6.71 -14.58
CA GLY A 114 14.47 -5.75 -15.64
C GLY A 114 13.18 -6.09 -16.40
N ASN A 115 12.35 -7.01 -15.90
CA ASN A 115 11.11 -7.43 -16.52
C ASN A 115 9.91 -6.63 -15.99
N LEU A 116 9.93 -5.32 -16.22
CA LEU A 116 8.87 -4.40 -15.78
C LEU A 116 7.55 -4.57 -16.57
N GLY A 117 7.57 -5.29 -17.69
CA GLY A 117 6.43 -5.47 -18.60
C GLY A 117 5.61 -6.75 -18.40
N SER A 118 6.06 -7.68 -17.57
CA SER A 118 5.31 -8.89 -17.19
C SER A 118 5.17 -8.95 -15.68
N ILE A 119 4.40 -8.03 -15.11
CA ILE A 119 3.99 -8.12 -13.70
C ILE A 119 2.93 -9.22 -13.61
N ASN A 120 3.39 -10.46 -13.60
CA ASN A 120 2.64 -11.63 -13.20
C ASN A 120 3.45 -12.42 -12.16
N GLU A 121 4.05 -11.67 -11.24
CA GLU A 121 4.68 -12.20 -10.03
C GLU A 121 3.72 -11.91 -8.88
N ASP A 122 3.18 -13.00 -8.32
CA ASP A 122 2.22 -13.13 -7.22
C ASP A 122 1.36 -11.87 -6.98
N SER A 123 0.19 -11.81 -7.64
CA SER A 123 -0.80 -10.72 -7.55
C SER A 123 -1.38 -10.51 -6.13
N GLN A 124 -0.80 -11.13 -5.13
CA GLN A 124 -1.17 -11.01 -3.74
C GLN A 124 -0.56 -9.74 -3.15
N ALA A 125 -1.41 -8.95 -2.51
CA ALA A 125 -0.95 -7.82 -1.74
C ALA A 125 0.03 -8.29 -0.65
N VAL A 126 1.21 -7.67 -0.60
CA VAL A 126 2.21 -7.87 0.46
C VAL A 126 2.07 -6.87 1.60
N GLY A 127 1.19 -5.88 1.45
CA GLY A 127 0.93 -4.91 2.50
C GLY A 127 0.08 -3.74 2.03
N MET A 128 -0.04 -2.77 2.91
CA MET A 128 -0.76 -1.53 2.69
C MET A 128 0.13 -0.35 3.07
N HIS A 129 -0.03 0.73 2.32
CA HIS A 129 0.46 2.05 2.68
C HIS A 129 -0.73 2.95 3.00
N PHE A 130 -0.68 3.65 4.12
CA PHE A 130 -1.66 4.67 4.50
C PHE A 130 -0.99 5.77 5.32
N PHE A 131 -1.77 6.73 5.80
CA PHE A 131 -1.30 7.80 6.67
C PHE A 131 -2.10 7.76 7.97
N VAL A 132 -1.41 7.73 9.12
CA VAL A 132 -2.06 7.72 10.46
C VAL A 132 -2.49 9.13 10.90
N ASP A 133 -1.82 10.14 10.37
CA ASP A 133 -2.15 11.56 10.45
C ASP A 133 -1.74 12.23 9.13
N SER A 134 -1.91 13.56 8.98
CA SER A 134 -1.62 14.24 7.70
C SER A 134 -0.14 14.26 7.28
N THR A 135 0.78 13.81 8.14
CA THR A 135 2.23 13.89 7.94
C THR A 135 2.98 12.57 8.11
N THR A 136 2.36 11.57 8.73
CA THR A 136 2.98 10.30 9.10
C THR A 136 2.54 9.18 8.15
N PRO A 137 3.32 8.89 7.09
CA PRO A 137 3.15 7.69 6.29
C PRO A 137 3.41 6.43 7.13
N ASP A 138 2.52 5.48 6.99
CA ASP A 138 2.58 4.14 7.58
C ASP A 138 2.68 3.09 6.47
N PHE A 139 3.53 2.09 6.71
CA PHE A 139 3.63 0.89 5.89
C PHE A 139 3.49 -0.33 6.78
N ASN A 140 2.42 -1.07 6.56
CA ASN A 140 2.20 -2.36 7.18
C ASN A 140 2.47 -3.47 6.16
N ILE A 141 3.63 -4.12 6.28
CA ILE A 141 4.11 -5.11 5.33
C ILE A 141 4.10 -6.49 5.98
N ILE A 142 3.45 -7.45 5.32
CA ILE A 142 3.41 -8.85 5.75
C ILE A 142 4.83 -9.40 5.82
N GLY A 143 5.22 -9.90 6.99
CA GLY A 143 6.55 -10.46 7.23
C GLY A 143 7.64 -9.46 7.61
N LEU A 144 7.48 -8.15 7.35
CA LEU A 144 8.41 -7.12 7.84
C LEU A 144 7.87 -6.37 9.08
N GLY A 145 6.55 -6.26 9.21
CA GLY A 145 5.90 -5.52 10.29
C GLY A 145 5.52 -4.09 9.90
N ASN A 146 5.19 -3.30 10.92
CA ASN A 146 4.74 -1.92 10.78
C ASN A 146 5.91 -0.94 10.76
N THR A 147 5.83 0.08 9.92
CA THR A 147 6.84 1.16 9.87
C THR A 147 6.14 2.49 9.69
N GLU A 148 6.22 3.35 10.70
CA GLU A 148 5.83 4.75 10.59
C GLU A 148 7.05 5.59 10.23
N LEU A 149 6.90 6.49 9.27
CA LEU A 149 8.02 7.27 8.76
C LEU A 149 7.71 8.77 8.76
N LYS A 150 8.76 9.56 8.58
CA LYS A 150 8.68 10.99 8.28
C LYS A 150 9.42 11.28 6.99
N LYS A 151 8.94 12.29 6.25
CA LYS A 151 9.64 12.79 5.07
C LYS A 151 10.97 13.43 5.46
N LEU A 152 12.07 12.94 4.90
CA LEU A 152 13.40 13.54 5.06
C LEU A 152 13.72 14.46 3.88
N ALA A 153 13.49 13.98 2.65
CA ALA A 153 13.81 14.73 1.44
C ALA A 153 12.79 14.46 0.34
N ALA A 154 12.69 15.40 -0.59
CA ALA A 154 11.87 15.29 -1.78
C ALA A 154 12.61 15.90 -2.98
N VAL A 155 12.42 15.30 -4.14
CA VAL A 155 12.88 15.81 -5.43
C VAL A 155 11.75 15.67 -6.44
N ALA A 156 11.72 16.53 -7.47
CA ALA A 156 10.74 16.39 -8.53
C ALA A 156 10.88 15.00 -9.20
N ALA A 157 9.75 14.38 -9.55
CA ALA A 157 9.77 13.21 -10.42
C ALA A 157 10.33 13.63 -11.80
N PRO A 158 10.97 12.71 -12.55
CA PRO A 158 11.35 12.96 -13.93
C PRO A 158 10.16 13.46 -14.75
N ALA A 159 10.44 14.31 -15.75
CA ALA A 159 9.40 14.82 -16.64
C ALA A 159 8.89 13.70 -17.55
N GLU A 160 7.58 13.57 -17.63
CA GLU A 160 6.92 12.63 -18.52
C GLU A 160 6.84 13.19 -19.95
N ALA A 161 6.91 12.31 -20.95
CA ALA A 161 6.88 12.71 -22.37
C ALA A 161 5.55 13.37 -22.77
N ASP A 162 4.45 13.02 -22.08
CA ASP A 162 3.13 13.59 -22.28
C ASP A 162 2.92 14.94 -21.54
N GLY A 163 3.95 15.43 -20.84
CA GLY A 163 3.88 16.67 -20.06
C GLY A 163 3.12 16.54 -18.74
N SER A 164 2.69 15.34 -18.36
CA SER A 164 2.12 15.09 -17.04
C SER A 164 3.18 15.31 -15.95
N VAL A 165 2.71 15.79 -14.79
CA VAL A 165 3.55 15.96 -13.61
C VAL A 165 3.12 14.92 -12.60
N ASP A 166 4.08 14.14 -12.12
CA ASP A 166 3.86 13.10 -11.12
C ASP A 166 4.27 13.56 -9.73
N VAL A 167 3.72 12.91 -8.70
CA VAL A 167 4.10 13.26 -7.33
C VAL A 167 5.60 13.10 -7.08
N PRO A 168 6.21 13.97 -6.25
CA PRO A 168 7.66 13.96 -6.02
C PRO A 168 8.21 12.61 -5.59
N TRP A 169 9.45 12.32 -5.92
CA TRP A 169 10.17 11.22 -5.31
C TRP A 169 10.59 11.62 -3.89
N LEU A 170 10.50 10.67 -2.96
CA LEU A 170 10.69 10.94 -1.53
C LEU A 170 11.73 10.00 -0.94
N LYS A 171 12.52 10.53 -0.01
CA LYS A 171 13.21 9.74 1.02
C LYS A 171 12.44 9.88 2.32
N LEU A 172 12.02 8.76 2.88
CA LEU A 172 11.34 8.65 4.17
C LEU A 172 12.26 7.95 5.17
N VAL A 173 12.25 8.40 6.42
CA VAL A 173 13.03 7.79 7.51
C VAL A 173 12.10 7.32 8.61
N ALA A 174 12.35 6.12 9.12
CA ALA A 174 11.52 5.51 10.15
C ALA A 174 11.55 6.32 11.45
N GLN A 175 10.41 6.36 12.12
CA GLN A 175 10.25 6.92 13.45
C GLN A 175 10.32 5.80 14.49
N ALA A 176 10.77 6.14 15.71
CA ALA A 176 10.83 5.16 16.79
C ALA A 176 9.42 4.77 17.28
N ALA A 177 8.52 5.75 17.39
CA ALA A 177 7.11 5.50 17.68
C ALA A 177 6.42 4.83 16.49
N GLY A 178 5.51 3.89 16.77
CA GLY A 178 4.69 3.21 15.74
C GLY A 178 5.43 2.16 14.89
N THR A 179 6.76 2.15 14.87
CA THR A 179 7.55 1.17 14.10
C THR A 179 7.81 -0.10 14.89
N THR A 180 7.43 -1.24 14.33
CA THR A 180 7.74 -2.59 14.85
C THR A 180 8.75 -3.34 13.97
N SER A 181 8.96 -2.87 12.74
CA SER A 181 9.88 -3.49 11.78
C SER A 181 11.35 -3.11 12.01
N LEU A 182 12.24 -3.77 11.27
CA LEU A 182 13.65 -3.39 11.14
C LEU A 182 13.89 -2.34 10.04
N VAL A 183 12.85 -1.91 9.32
CA VAL A 183 12.96 -0.90 8.25
C VAL A 183 13.37 0.43 8.85
N LYS A 184 14.36 1.08 8.22
CA LYS A 184 14.90 2.38 8.63
C LYS A 184 14.66 3.47 7.61
N GLU A 185 14.62 3.11 6.32
CA GLU A 185 14.36 4.07 5.24
C GLU A 185 13.45 3.46 4.19
N VAL A 186 12.54 4.27 3.65
CA VAL A 186 11.71 3.92 2.49
C VAL A 186 11.84 5.02 1.46
N TYR A 187 12.04 4.64 0.20
CA TYR A 187 12.06 5.58 -0.91
C TYR A 187 10.80 5.39 -1.74
N ARG A 188 10.13 6.50 -2.07
CA ARG A 188 9.08 6.54 -3.09
C ARG A 188 9.72 6.99 -4.38
N LEU A 189 9.79 6.11 -5.37
CA LEU A 189 10.41 6.33 -6.68
C LEU A 189 9.43 5.91 -7.78
N VAL A 190 9.78 6.20 -9.04
CA VAL A 190 9.02 5.77 -10.24
C VAL A 190 7.51 6.03 -10.09
N THR A 191 7.19 7.27 -9.74
CA THR A 191 5.81 7.71 -9.50
C THR A 191 5.08 7.95 -10.82
N LYS A 192 3.78 7.68 -10.85
CA LYS A 192 2.87 8.08 -11.94
C LYS A 192 1.56 8.58 -11.36
N GLY A 193 1.13 9.77 -11.77
CA GLY A 193 -0.06 10.46 -11.30
C GLY A 193 0.07 11.03 -9.88
N GLY A 194 -1.09 11.17 -9.23
CA GLY A 194 -1.22 11.63 -7.84
C GLY A 194 -1.10 13.14 -7.63
N THR A 195 -0.74 13.92 -8.65
CA THR A 195 -0.54 15.37 -8.51
C THR A 195 -1.85 16.09 -8.22
N ALA A 196 -1.79 17.01 -7.25
CA ALA A 196 -2.95 17.83 -6.88
C ALA A 196 -3.46 18.65 -8.08
N PRO A 197 -4.78 18.89 -8.17
CA PRO A 197 -5.30 19.92 -9.05
C PRO A 197 -4.63 21.28 -8.78
N VAL A 198 -4.51 22.11 -9.82
CA VAL A 198 -3.89 23.44 -9.71
C VAL A 198 -4.68 24.41 -8.83
N SER A 199 -5.97 24.12 -8.58
CA SER A 199 -6.82 24.87 -7.65
C SER A 199 -7.97 24.02 -7.12
N CYS A 200 -8.65 24.52 -6.10
CA CYS A 200 -9.87 23.93 -5.55
C CYS A 200 -11.14 24.29 -6.32
N ALA A 201 -11.06 25.04 -7.42
CA ALA A 201 -12.21 25.32 -8.27
C ALA A 201 -12.77 24.02 -8.87
N GLY A 202 -14.08 23.82 -8.71
CA GLY A 202 -14.79 22.63 -9.18
C GLY A 202 -14.44 21.34 -8.44
N GLN A 203 -13.66 21.41 -7.36
CA GLN A 203 -13.24 20.24 -6.60
C GLN A 203 -14.21 19.94 -5.45
N ALA A 204 -14.31 18.67 -5.08
CA ALA A 204 -14.93 18.26 -3.83
C ALA A 204 -14.05 18.66 -2.64
N ALA A 205 -14.64 18.68 -1.43
CA ALA A 205 -13.91 19.00 -0.20
C ALA A 205 -12.73 18.04 0.05
N VAL A 206 -12.86 16.78 -0.37
CA VAL A 206 -11.78 15.78 -0.41
C VAL A 206 -11.56 15.37 -1.86
N VAL A 207 -10.31 15.46 -2.31
CA VAL A 207 -9.90 15.10 -3.67
C VAL A 207 -8.99 13.88 -3.58
N GLN A 208 -9.34 12.83 -4.34
CA GLN A 208 -8.54 11.62 -4.45
C GLN A 208 -8.00 11.52 -5.87
N VAL A 209 -6.68 11.60 -6.02
CA VAL A 209 -6.00 11.51 -7.30
C VAL A 209 -5.31 10.16 -7.39
N LYS A 210 -5.66 9.35 -8.39
CA LYS A 210 -5.02 8.05 -8.61
C LYS A 210 -3.52 8.21 -8.79
N TYR A 211 -2.74 7.34 -8.15
CA TYR A 211 -1.30 7.27 -8.33
C TYR A 211 -0.78 5.84 -8.28
N GLN A 212 0.41 5.67 -8.83
CA GLN A 212 1.26 4.50 -8.68
C GLN A 212 2.65 4.94 -8.26
N ALA A 213 3.38 4.09 -7.55
CA ALA A 213 4.79 4.31 -7.21
C ALA A 213 5.51 3.01 -6.87
N GLU A 214 6.81 3.00 -7.04
CA GLU A 214 7.68 2.00 -6.42
C GLU A 214 8.09 2.45 -5.02
N TYR A 215 8.07 1.51 -4.08
CA TYR A 215 8.52 1.69 -2.71
C TYR A 215 9.70 0.77 -2.42
N TRP A 216 10.84 1.38 -2.12
CA TRP A 216 12.10 0.68 -1.88
C TRP A 216 12.43 0.70 -0.39
N PHE A 217 12.40 -0.47 0.25
CA PHE A 217 12.51 -0.62 1.70
C PHE A 217 13.93 -1.04 2.10
N TYR A 218 14.56 -0.24 2.95
CA TYR A 218 15.89 -0.49 3.50
C TYR A 218 15.81 -0.76 5.00
N ALA A 219 16.36 -1.89 5.43
CA ALA A 219 16.31 -2.33 6.81
C ALA A 219 17.70 -2.56 7.40
N SER A 220 17.79 -2.48 8.73
CA SER A 220 18.98 -2.94 9.46
C SER A 220 19.15 -4.45 9.27
N PRO A 221 20.40 -4.96 9.28
CA PRO A 221 20.65 -6.40 9.31
C PRO A 221 19.91 -7.03 10.50
N SER A 222 19.31 -8.20 10.27
CA SER A 222 18.70 -9.04 11.30
C SER A 222 19.74 -9.74 12.15
#